data_AF-A0A399ZXK9-F1
#
_entry.id   AF-A0A399ZXK9-F1
#
_cell.length_a   1.000
_cell.length_b   1.000
_cell.length_c   1.000
_cell.angle_alpha   90.00
_cell.angle_beta   90.00
_cell.angle_gamma   90.00
#
_symmetry.space_group_name_H-M   'P 1'
#
loop_
_entity.id
_entity.type
_entity.pdbx_description
1 polymer ?
#
loop_
_entity_poly.entity_id
_entity_poly.type
_entity_poly.pdbx_seq_one_letter_code
_entity_poly.pdbx_strand_id
1 'polypeptide(L)'
;MVTCLTRSYDKVASKYDKPFNYNTITRNMTEYHAFRKIDPTTPAAIIELGFLGQDYDFLLQHQDEIAQGLARGLDDFLKGQTCVPPTLTPQPTATAAP
;
A
#
# COMPACT_ATOMS: atom_id res chain seq x y z
N MET A 1 -9.29 6.29 -5.19
CA MET A 1 -9.14 5.43 -3.99
C MET A 1 -7.72 4.93 -3.81
N VAL A 2 -7.21 4.02 -4.67
CA VAL A 2 -5.91 3.35 -4.50
C VAL A 2 -4.78 4.36 -4.24
N THR A 3 -4.66 5.40 -5.07
CA THR A 3 -3.63 6.45 -4.89
C THR A 3 -3.67 7.13 -3.52
N CYS A 4 -4.85 7.34 -2.94
CA CYS A 4 -4.99 7.93 -1.61
C CYS A 4 -4.52 6.96 -0.51
N LEU A 5 -4.93 5.70 -0.61
CA LEU A 5 -4.49 4.64 0.32
C LEU A 5 -2.97 4.47 0.26
N THR A 6 -2.41 4.32 -0.94
CA THR A 6 -0.97 4.15 -1.14
C THR A 6 -0.19 5.34 -0.58
N ARG A 7 -0.57 6.58 -0.93
CA ARG A 7 0.11 7.79 -0.45
C ARG A 7 0.04 7.94 1.07
N SER A 8 -1.12 7.68 1.67
CA SER A 8 -1.30 7.84 3.12
C SER A 8 -0.57 6.75 3.91
N TYR A 9 -0.62 5.51 3.41
CA TYR A 9 0.09 4.39 4.02
C TYR A 9 1.61 4.53 3.89
N ASP A 10 2.09 4.94 2.72
CA ASP A 10 3.52 5.13 2.46
C ASP A 10 4.17 6.13 3.43
N LYS A 11 3.46 7.21 3.81
CA LYS A 11 3.93 8.16 4.84
C LYS A 11 4.15 7.51 6.21
N VAL A 12 3.41 6.46 6.54
CA VAL A 12 3.60 5.70 7.78
C VAL A 12 4.73 4.71 7.60
N ALA A 13 4.66 3.88 6.56
CA ALA A 13 5.61 2.79 6.33
C ALA A 13 7.04 3.30 6.09
N SER A 14 7.21 4.46 5.43
CA SER A 14 8.50 5.10 5.21
C SER A 14 9.20 5.55 6.51
N LYS A 15 8.48 5.73 7.62
CA LYS A 15 9.12 6.01 8.93
C LYS A 15 9.91 4.80 9.46
N TYR A 16 9.63 3.62 8.92
CA TYR A 16 10.19 2.32 9.35
C TYR A 16 11.00 1.66 8.24
N ASP A 17 11.50 2.45 7.27
CA ASP A 17 12.28 1.97 6.12
C ASP A 17 11.53 0.96 5.24
N LYS A 18 10.20 1.08 5.16
CA LYS A 18 9.32 0.24 4.34
C LYS A 18 8.55 1.08 3.30
N PRO A 19 9.23 1.87 2.46
CA PRO A 19 8.55 2.68 1.46
C PRO A 19 7.79 1.80 0.46
N PHE A 20 6.80 2.40 -0.18
CA PHE A 20 6.01 1.76 -1.21
C PHE A 20 6.90 1.22 -2.35
N ASN A 21 6.72 -0.06 -2.68
CA ASN A 21 7.40 -0.72 -3.79
C ASN A 21 6.41 -1.13 -4.87
N TYR A 22 6.38 -0.40 -5.98
CA TYR A 22 5.45 -0.68 -7.08
C TYR A 22 5.74 -2.00 -7.80
N ASN A 23 6.96 -2.53 -7.71
CA ASN A 23 7.37 -3.76 -8.39
C ASN A 23 6.75 -5.02 -7.77
N THR A 24 6.14 -4.92 -6.59
CA THR A 24 5.48 -6.03 -5.91
C THR A 24 4.03 -6.21 -6.37
N ILE A 25 3.49 -5.23 -7.11
CA ILE A 25 2.12 -5.27 -7.62
C ILE A 25 2.05 -6.21 -8.83
N THR A 26 1.31 -7.29 -8.69
CA THR A 26 1.11 -8.26 -9.77
C THR A 26 -0.24 -8.07 -10.47
N ARG A 27 -0.36 -8.56 -11.70
CA ARG A 27 -1.64 -8.60 -12.44
C ARG A 27 -2.75 -9.31 -11.67
N ASN A 28 -2.39 -10.32 -10.88
CA ASN A 28 -3.38 -11.05 -10.07
C ASN A 28 -4.01 -10.19 -8.97
N MET A 29 -3.35 -9.10 -8.56
CA MET A 29 -3.90 -8.14 -7.60
C MET A 29 -4.90 -7.17 -8.24
N THR A 30 -4.83 -6.93 -9.55
CA THR A 30 -5.78 -6.06 -10.27
C THR A 30 -6.97 -6.82 -10.86
N GLU A 31 -6.81 -8.13 -11.11
CA GLU A 31 -7.84 -9.00 -11.68
C GLU A 31 -8.40 -10.02 -10.66
N TYR A 32 -8.28 -9.73 -9.36
CA TYR A 32 -8.60 -10.68 -8.30
C TYR A 32 -10.05 -11.16 -8.38
N HIS A 33 -10.26 -12.47 -8.21
CA HIS A 33 -11.57 -13.11 -8.40
C HIS A 33 -12.68 -12.46 -7.56
N ALA A 34 -12.36 -12.03 -6.33
CA ALA A 34 -13.34 -11.42 -5.43
C ALA A 34 -13.93 -10.11 -5.97
N PHE A 35 -13.21 -9.36 -6.83
CA PHE A 35 -13.73 -8.15 -7.44
C PHE A 35 -14.89 -8.41 -8.39
N ARG A 36 -15.05 -9.65 -8.89
CA ARG A 36 -16.19 -10.07 -9.72
C ARG A 36 -17.39 -10.56 -8.90
N LYS A 37 -17.30 -10.51 -7.57
CA LYS A 37 -18.34 -10.98 -6.62
C LYS A 37 -19.03 -9.84 -5.87
N ILE A 38 -18.58 -8.61 -6.08
CA ILE A 38 -19.18 -7.39 -5.54
C ILE A 38 -19.86 -6.59 -6.66
N ASP A 39 -20.64 -5.57 -6.29
CA ASP A 39 -21.27 -4.68 -7.28
C ASP A 39 -20.20 -3.96 -8.13
N PRO A 40 -20.34 -3.91 -9.48
CA PRO A 40 -19.35 -3.29 -10.36
C PRO A 40 -19.07 -1.80 -10.10
N THR A 41 -19.99 -1.10 -9.43
CA THR A 41 -19.85 0.31 -9.06
C THR A 41 -19.18 0.50 -7.70
N THR A 42 -18.96 -0.57 -6.94
CA THR A 42 -18.25 -0.53 -5.65
C THR A 42 -16.75 -0.49 -5.89
N PRO A 43 -16.03 0.57 -5.45
CA PRO A 43 -14.58 0.60 -5.53
C PRO A 43 -13.96 -0.51 -4.69
N ALA A 44 -12.93 -1.18 -5.21
CA ALA A 44 -12.23 -2.26 -4.52
C ALA A 44 -10.71 -2.16 -4.66
N ALA A 45 -10.00 -2.66 -3.66
CA ALA A 45 -8.55 -2.76 -3.64
C ALA A 45 -8.11 -3.94 -2.77
N ILE A 46 -6.96 -4.52 -3.10
CA ILE A 46 -6.19 -5.36 -2.19
C ILE A 46 -5.18 -4.46 -1.49
N ILE A 47 -5.06 -4.63 -0.18
CA ILE A 47 -4.10 -3.89 0.64
C ILE A 47 -3.12 -4.90 1.20
N GLU A 48 -1.91 -4.91 0.65
CA GLU A 48 -0.79 -5.67 1.20
C GLU A 48 0.04 -4.72 2.06
N LEU A 49 0.13 -5.03 3.36
CA LEU A 49 0.77 -4.15 4.33
C LEU A 49 2.29 -4.34 4.36
N GLY A 50 2.77 -5.50 3.97
CA GLY A 50 4.19 -5.82 3.93
C GLY A 50 4.42 -7.31 3.81
N PHE A 51 5.68 -7.69 3.76
CA PHE A 51 6.13 -9.08 3.72
C PHE A 51 6.27 -9.63 5.13
N LEU A 52 5.52 -10.69 5.46
CA LEU A 52 5.56 -11.30 6.80
C LEU A 52 6.98 -11.67 7.28
N GLY A 53 7.91 -11.99 6.36
CA GLY A 53 9.29 -12.31 6.71
C GLY A 53 10.19 -11.09 6.97
N GLN A 54 9.99 -9.98 6.26
CA GLN A 54 10.88 -8.80 6.33
C GLN A 54 10.29 -7.67 7.19
N ASP A 55 8.96 -7.67 7.33
CA ASP A 55 8.20 -6.58 7.95
C ASP A 55 7.52 -7.02 9.25
N TYR A 56 7.84 -8.21 9.76
CA TYR A 56 7.21 -8.80 10.94
C TYR A 56 7.09 -7.82 12.13
N ASP A 57 8.21 -7.21 12.54
CA ASP A 57 8.22 -6.31 13.69
C ASP A 57 7.31 -5.09 13.48
N PHE A 58 7.33 -4.52 12.27
CA PHE A 58 6.47 -3.40 11.92
C PHE A 58 4.99 -3.79 11.93
N LEU A 59 4.67 -4.94 11.34
CA LEU A 59 3.29 -5.47 11.31
C LEU A 59 2.79 -5.86 12.71
N LEU A 60 3.68 -6.23 13.62
CA LEU A 60 3.33 -6.68 14.97
C LEU A 60 3.31 -5.56 16.03
N GLN A 61 4.09 -4.49 15.85
CA GLN A 61 4.25 -3.46 16.88
C GLN A 61 3.61 -2.11 16.52
N HIS A 62 3.21 -1.91 15.25
CA HIS A 62 2.75 -0.61 14.75
C HIS A 62 1.38 -0.68 14.06
N GLN A 63 0.51 -1.63 14.46
CA GLN A 63 -0.84 -1.81 13.88
C GLN A 63 -1.68 -0.53 13.97
N ASP A 64 -1.57 0.23 15.06
CA ASP A 64 -2.31 1.48 15.22
C ASP A 64 -1.90 2.52 14.17
N GLU A 65 -0.60 2.69 13.92
CA GLU A 65 -0.12 3.62 12.89
C GLU A 65 -0.49 3.14 11.48
N ILE A 66 -0.38 1.83 11.22
CA ILE A 66 -0.81 1.19 9.97
C ILE A 66 -2.30 1.48 9.71
N ALA A 67 -3.17 1.15 10.67
CA ALA A 67 -4.60 1.36 10.57
C ALA A 67 -4.94 2.85 10.39
N GLN A 68 -4.26 3.73 11.12
CA GLN A 68 -4.49 5.17 11.01
C GLN A 68 -4.04 5.73 9.64
N GLY A 69 -2.97 5.21 9.05
CA GLY A 69 -2.53 5.55 7.69
C GLY A 69 -3.59 5.18 6.65
N LEU A 70 -4.13 3.96 6.73
CA LEU A 70 -5.19 3.48 5.85
C LEU A 70 -6.50 4.26 6.02
N ALA A 71 -6.92 4.48 7.26
CA ALA A 71 -8.14 5.24 7.58
C ALA A 71 -8.07 6.66 7.01
N ARG A 72 -6.92 7.34 7.13
CA ARG A 72 -6.69 8.65 6.51
C ARG A 72 -6.79 8.60 4.98
N GLY A 73 -6.20 7.58 4.34
CA GLY A 73 -6.27 7.43 2.89
C GLY A 73 -7.69 7.14 2.38
N LEU A 74 -8.49 6.41 3.16
CA LEU A 74 -9.90 6.16 2.87
C LEU A 74 -10.73 7.43 3.05
N ASP A 75 -10.51 8.19 4.12
CA ASP A 75 -11.17 9.48 4.36
C ASP A 75 -10.86 10.50 3.25
N ASP A 76 -9.59 10.62 2.83
CA ASP A 76 -9.20 11.48 1.71
C ASP A 76 -9.93 11.09 0.40
N PHE A 77 -10.07 9.79 0.14
CA PHE A 77 -10.82 9.29 -1.01
C PHE A 77 -12.33 9.62 -0.91
N LEU A 78 -12.95 9.38 0.24
CA LEU A 78 -14.38 9.62 0.46
C LEU A 78 -14.72 11.12 0.38
N LYS A 79 -13.78 11.99 0.73
CA LYS A 79 -13.89 13.46 0.58
C LYS A 79 -13.63 13.95 -0.85
N GLY A 80 -13.32 13.06 -1.80
CA GLY A 80 -13.04 13.43 -3.18
C GLY A 80 -11.72 14.20 -3.37
N GLN A 81 -10.76 14.05 -2.46
CA GLN A 81 -9.49 14.75 -2.57
C GLN A 81 -8.65 14.22 -3.73
N THR A 82 -7.89 15.12 -4.36
CA THR A 82 -6.87 14.74 -5.34
C THR A 82 -5.65 14.15 -4.61
N CYS A 83 -5.41 12.86 -4.80
CA CYS A 83 -4.27 12.16 -4.25
C CYS A 83 -3.20 11.94 -5.32
N VAL A 84 -1.94 12.21 -4.97
CA VAL A 84 -0.77 11.97 -5.83
C VAL A 84 -0.06 10.68 -5.39
N PRO A 85 0.53 9.89 -6.31
CA PRO A 85 1.32 8.73 -5.95
C PRO A 85 2.50 9.12 -5.03
N PRO A 86 2.94 8.24 -4.12
CA PRO A 86 4.17 8.47 -3.39
C PRO A 86 5.37 8.53 -4.33
N THR A 87 6.38 9.31 -3.94
CA THR A 87 7.61 9.46 -4.71
C THR A 87 8.35 8.13 -4.74
N LEU A 88 8.76 7.68 -5.94
CA LEU A 88 9.57 6.48 -6.07
C LEU A 88 10.94 6.72 -5.44
N THR A 89 11.23 6.07 -4.31
CA THR A 89 12.61 5.97 -3.82
C THR A 89 13.36 4.98 -4.72
N PRO A 90 14.52 5.34 -5.30
CA PRO A 90 15.30 4.39 -6.10
C PRO A 90 15.75 3.23 -5.20
N GLN A 91 15.49 2.01 -5.64
CA GLN A 91 15.93 0.78 -4.99
C GLN A 91 17.47 0.77 -4.87
N PRO A 92 18.07 0.24 -3.80
CA PRO A 92 19.49 -0.08 -3.81
C PRO A 92 19.76 -1.01 -4.99
N THR A 93 20.71 -0.63 -5.85
CA THR A 93 21.21 -1.46 -6.94
C THR A 93 21.43 -2.87 -6.41
N ALA A 94 20.81 -3.87 -7.02
CA ALA A 94 21.09 -5.26 -6.72
C ALA A 94 22.62 -5.44 -6.81
N THR A 95 23.27 -5.64 -5.66
CA THR A 95 24.65 -6.11 -5.63
C THR A 95 24.67 -7.39 -6.44
N ALA A 96 25.35 -7.35 -7.58
CA ALA A 96 25.65 -8.54 -8.36
C ALA A 96 26.26 -9.56 -7.39
N ALA A 97 25.59 -10.69 -7.21
CA ALA A 97 26.17 -11.82 -6.50
C ALA A 97 27.46 -12.25 -7.25
N PRO A 98 28.52 -12.65 -6.53
CA PRO A 98 29.78 -13.07 -7.14
C PRO A 98 29.63 -14.32 -8.01
#